data_AF-A0A396RS99-F1
#
_entry.id   AF-A0A396RS99-F1
#
_cell.length_a   1.000
_cell.length_b   1.000
_cell.length_c   1.000
_cell.angle_alpha   90.00
_cell.angle_beta   90.00
_cell.angle_gamma   90.00
#
_symmetry.space_group_name_H-M   'P 1'
#
loop_
_entity.id
_entity.type
_entity.pdbx_description
1 polymer ?
#
loop_
_entity_poly.entity_id
_entity_poly.type
_entity_poly.pdbx_seq_one_letter_code
_entity_poly.pdbx_strand_id
1 'polypeptide(L)'
;MNGKTKVGIGAAFALVAMTGLTGVDAKKGARSGQDYYAAQFHAPSLNGKVRYLLVNPFGETDGLLLHSGLVVKFPAHMSDQLVDHVRRGESVTVQGRVSHSGQEVKAWSIHNLASGRRLIAEAKPWGDLKPPKHIRYLALTPMIVRGTVAHVLVGKRGEVKTVILDEGVTARLPKHLARPFAAIQPGMTLSLSGRGSTTRVGKGIEVERVTYIEQ
;
A
#
# COMPACT_ATOMS: atom_id res chain seq x y z
N MET A 1 -25.59 48.56 37.96
CA MET A 1 -26.69 47.92 37.22
C MET A 1 -26.24 46.55 36.75
N ASN A 2 -26.98 45.50 37.15
CA ASN A 2 -27.04 44.10 36.68
C ASN A 2 -25.70 43.33 36.57
N GLY A 3 -25.38 42.34 37.42
CA GLY A 3 -26.11 41.06 37.63
C GLY A 3 -25.40 39.96 36.79
N LYS A 4 -25.14 38.71 37.20
CA LYS A 4 -25.65 37.81 38.24
C LYS A 4 -24.64 36.65 38.43
N THR A 5 -24.70 36.08 39.63
CA THR A 5 -24.28 34.77 40.17
C THR A 5 -24.00 33.60 39.20
N LYS A 6 -22.98 32.76 39.54
CA LYS A 6 -23.13 31.28 39.60
C LYS A 6 -22.05 30.61 40.47
N VAL A 7 -22.53 29.73 41.34
CA VAL A 7 -21.82 28.83 42.29
C VAL A 7 -22.02 27.38 41.83
N GLY A 8 -21.08 26.49 42.18
CA GLY A 8 -21.19 25.02 42.24
C GLY A 8 -19.81 24.39 41.98
N ILE A 9 -19.06 23.86 42.96
CA ILE A 9 -19.25 22.63 43.76
C ILE A 9 -19.65 21.47 42.82
N GLY A 10 -18.93 20.37 42.61
CA GLY A 10 -17.87 19.68 43.34
C GLY A 10 -18.25 18.19 43.31
N ALA A 11 -17.37 17.27 42.89
CA ALA A 11 -17.45 15.83 43.22
C ALA A 11 -16.23 15.07 42.66
N ALA A 12 -15.43 14.53 43.57
CA ALA A 12 -14.49 13.44 43.32
C ALA A 12 -15.25 12.13 43.11
N PHE A 13 -14.77 11.25 42.22
CA PHE A 13 -15.20 9.86 42.18
C PHE A 13 -14.00 8.92 42.20
N ALA A 14 -14.16 7.91 43.05
CA ALA A 14 -13.15 7.06 43.63
C ALA A 14 -12.65 5.97 42.66
N LEU A 15 -11.39 5.63 42.89
CA LEU A 15 -10.69 4.45 42.42
C LEU A 15 -11.31 3.20 43.07
N VAL A 16 -11.77 2.24 42.27
CA VAL A 16 -12.08 0.88 42.74
C VAL A 16 -11.00 -0.05 42.21
N ALA A 17 -10.15 -0.52 43.12
CA ALA A 17 -9.31 -1.68 42.91
C ALA A 17 -10.15 -2.94 43.13
N MET A 18 -10.18 -3.84 42.14
CA MET A 18 -10.77 -5.15 42.30
C MET A 18 -9.71 -6.21 42.00
N THR A 19 -9.17 -6.77 43.07
CA THR A 19 -8.33 -7.96 43.06
C THR A 19 -9.25 -9.18 42.99
N GLY A 20 -9.03 -10.05 42.02
CA GLY A 20 -9.70 -11.35 41.92
C GLY A 20 -8.99 -12.25 40.92
N LEU A 21 -8.08 -13.09 41.40
CA LEU A 21 -7.59 -14.27 40.68
C LEU A 21 -8.72 -15.29 40.60
N THR A 22 -9.08 -15.73 39.40
CA THR A 22 -9.60 -17.10 39.16
C THR A 22 -9.02 -17.64 37.85
N GLY A 23 -8.73 -18.93 37.84
CA GLY A 23 -7.77 -19.59 36.95
C GLY A 23 -8.02 -19.47 35.44
N VAL A 24 -6.92 -19.39 34.71
CA VAL A 24 -6.89 -19.55 33.25
C VAL A 24 -6.94 -21.05 32.95
N ASP A 25 -8.13 -21.63 33.03
CA ASP A 25 -8.41 -22.87 32.32
C ASP A 25 -8.47 -22.54 30.82
N ALA A 26 -7.46 -22.98 30.08
CA ALA A 26 -7.38 -22.90 28.64
C ALA A 26 -8.45 -23.82 28.01
N LYS A 27 -9.72 -23.43 28.07
CA LYS A 27 -10.76 -24.00 27.23
C LYS A 27 -10.64 -23.38 25.84
N LYS A 28 -10.17 -24.22 24.91
CA LYS A 28 -10.25 -24.05 23.45
C LYS A 28 -11.72 -23.87 23.03
N GLY A 29 -12.24 -22.67 23.24
CA GLY A 29 -13.60 -22.26 22.89
C GLY A 29 -13.64 -21.83 21.43
N ALA A 30 -14.50 -22.49 20.65
CA ALA A 30 -14.82 -22.12 19.28
C ALA A 30 -15.16 -20.63 19.20
N ARG A 31 -14.39 -19.87 18.40
CA ARG A 31 -14.71 -18.48 18.05
C ARG A 31 -16.07 -18.46 17.36
N SER A 32 -17.00 -17.70 17.92
CA SER A 32 -18.40 -17.70 17.51
C SER A 32 -18.54 -17.06 16.12
N GLY A 33 -19.56 -17.45 15.36
CA GLY A 33 -19.85 -16.87 14.04
C GLY A 33 -20.02 -15.34 14.05
N GLN A 34 -20.37 -14.75 15.20
CA GLN A 34 -20.51 -13.29 15.38
C GLN A 34 -19.17 -12.56 15.34
N ASP A 35 -18.08 -13.18 15.80
CA ASP A 35 -16.72 -12.63 15.72
C ASP A 35 -16.24 -12.56 14.26
N TYR A 36 -16.72 -13.49 13.42
CA TYR A 36 -16.47 -13.48 11.98
C TYR A 36 -17.28 -12.39 11.26
N TYR A 37 -18.53 -12.13 11.67
CA TYR A 37 -19.33 -11.05 11.09
C TYR A 37 -18.85 -9.66 11.53
N ALA A 38 -18.40 -9.47 12.78
CA ALA A 38 -17.87 -8.19 13.26
C ALA A 38 -16.53 -7.82 12.59
N ALA A 39 -15.67 -8.80 12.30
CA ALA A 39 -14.41 -8.58 11.57
C ALA A 39 -14.62 -8.12 10.11
N GLN A 40 -15.81 -8.38 9.54
CA GLN A 40 -16.14 -8.06 8.15
C GLN A 40 -16.60 -6.60 7.95
N PHE A 41 -17.00 -5.89 9.02
CA PHE A 41 -17.54 -4.52 8.95
C PHE A 41 -16.58 -3.39 9.38
N HIS A 42 -15.33 -3.70 9.72
CA HIS A 42 -14.32 -2.68 10.03
C HIS A 42 -13.03 -2.90 9.24
N ALA A 43 -13.14 -3.14 7.94
CA ALA A 43 -11.98 -2.91 7.11
C ALA A 43 -11.56 -1.44 7.25
N PRO A 44 -10.29 -1.16 7.57
CA PRO A 44 -9.85 0.19 7.82
C PRO A 44 -10.13 1.04 6.57
N SER A 45 -10.84 2.14 6.79
CA SER A 45 -11.03 3.19 5.80
C SER A 45 -9.83 4.11 5.89
N LEU A 46 -8.91 4.02 4.92
CA LEU A 46 -7.65 4.75 4.92
C LEU A 46 -7.75 5.91 3.94
N ASN A 47 -7.50 7.13 4.42
CA ASN A 47 -7.54 8.34 3.59
C ASN A 47 -6.13 8.78 3.21
N GLY A 48 -5.96 9.35 2.01
CA GLY A 48 -4.72 10.00 1.66
C GLY A 48 -4.71 10.62 0.26
N LYS A 49 -3.71 11.47 0.03
CA LYS A 49 -3.47 12.11 -1.27
C LYS A 49 -2.54 11.24 -2.12
N VAL A 50 -2.89 11.02 -3.38
CA VAL A 50 -2.09 10.22 -4.31
C VAL A 50 -0.81 10.96 -4.69
N ARG A 51 0.34 10.36 -4.41
CA ARG A 51 1.66 10.88 -4.81
C ARG A 51 2.05 10.39 -6.22
N TYR A 52 1.95 9.07 -6.44
CA TYR A 52 2.24 8.42 -7.72
C TYR A 52 1.22 7.32 -8.01
N LEU A 53 0.89 7.13 -9.29
CA LEU A 53 0.34 5.87 -9.78
C LEU A 53 1.51 4.91 -10.01
N LEU A 54 1.35 3.63 -9.69
CA LEU A 54 2.41 2.64 -9.70
C LEU A 54 2.21 1.66 -10.85
N VAL A 55 3.18 1.64 -11.77
CA VAL A 55 3.18 0.80 -12.96
C VAL A 55 4.04 -0.43 -12.70
N ASN A 56 3.50 -1.62 -12.93
CA ASN A 56 4.27 -2.84 -12.81
C ASN A 56 5.19 -3.05 -14.03
N PRO A 57 6.17 -3.97 -13.96
CA PRO A 57 7.11 -4.20 -15.08
C PRO A 57 6.44 -4.53 -16.42
N PHE A 58 5.20 -5.01 -16.40
CA PHE A 58 4.42 -5.38 -17.59
C PHE A 58 3.59 -4.22 -18.16
N GLY A 59 3.73 -3.00 -17.64
CA GLY A 59 3.03 -1.82 -18.11
C GLY A 59 1.62 -1.64 -17.55
N GLU A 60 1.21 -2.48 -16.59
CA GLU A 60 -0.11 -2.38 -15.96
C GLU A 60 -0.01 -1.50 -14.71
N THR A 61 -0.89 -0.52 -14.59
CA THR A 61 -1.01 0.27 -13.36
C THR A 61 -1.72 -0.57 -12.30
N ASP A 62 -0.99 -1.00 -11.27
CA ASP A 62 -1.48 -1.95 -10.25
C ASP A 62 -1.48 -1.39 -8.83
N GLY A 63 -1.31 -0.08 -8.70
CA GLY A 63 -1.40 0.57 -7.40
C GLY A 63 -1.19 2.06 -7.40
N LEU A 64 -1.20 2.61 -6.19
CA LEU A 64 -0.99 4.01 -5.86
C LEU A 64 0.01 4.10 -4.71
N LEU A 65 0.94 5.06 -4.75
CA LEU A 65 1.66 5.50 -3.55
C LEU A 65 0.97 6.75 -3.03
N LEU A 66 0.54 6.74 -1.77
CA LEU A 66 0.00 7.93 -1.11
C LEU A 66 1.13 8.77 -0.50
N HIS A 67 0.87 10.06 -0.26
CA HIS A 67 1.82 10.96 0.42
C HIS A 67 2.23 10.48 1.82
N SER A 68 1.38 9.71 2.50
CA SER A 68 1.69 9.08 3.79
C SER A 68 2.73 7.96 3.68
N GLY A 69 3.10 7.52 2.47
CA GLY A 69 3.93 6.35 2.25
C GLY A 69 3.15 5.04 2.13
N LEU A 70 1.83 5.05 2.35
CA LEU A 70 0.99 3.87 2.15
C LEU A 70 0.93 3.50 0.67
N VAL A 71 1.20 2.23 0.34
CA VAL A 71 1.00 1.69 -1.01
C VAL A 71 -0.34 0.97 -1.11
N VAL A 72 -1.20 1.48 -1.97
CA VAL A 72 -2.48 0.88 -2.31
C VAL A 72 -2.26 -0.06 -3.49
N LYS A 73 -2.52 -1.35 -3.34
CA LYS A 73 -2.49 -2.33 -4.44
C LYS A 73 -3.90 -2.58 -4.96
N PHE A 74 -4.02 -2.63 -6.28
CA PHE A 74 -5.27 -2.86 -7.00
C PHE A 74 -5.06 -3.93 -8.09
N PRO A 75 -6.11 -4.64 -8.55
CA PRO A 75 -5.93 -5.66 -9.57
C PRO A 75 -5.34 -5.11 -10.88
N ALA A 76 -4.25 -5.69 -11.37
CA ALA A 76 -3.55 -5.24 -12.57
C ALA A 76 -4.40 -5.31 -13.86
N HIS A 77 -5.40 -6.20 -13.92
CA HIS A 77 -6.33 -6.29 -15.05
C HIS A 77 -7.32 -5.12 -15.10
N MET A 78 -7.43 -4.35 -14.01
CA MET A 78 -8.22 -3.12 -13.93
C MET A 78 -7.35 -1.86 -14.08
N SER A 79 -6.21 -1.96 -14.79
CA SER A 79 -5.25 -0.88 -14.96
C SER A 79 -5.89 0.38 -15.56
N ASP A 80 -6.65 0.21 -16.64
CA ASP A 80 -7.26 1.34 -17.36
C ASP A 80 -8.34 2.01 -16.50
N GLN A 81 -9.18 1.21 -15.84
CA GLN A 81 -10.17 1.73 -14.89
C GLN A 81 -9.50 2.50 -13.75
N LEU A 82 -8.37 2.04 -13.22
CA LEU A 82 -7.66 2.73 -12.16
C LEU A 82 -7.07 4.07 -12.65
N VAL A 83 -6.47 4.08 -13.84
CA VAL A 83 -5.89 5.29 -14.45
C VAL A 83 -6.96 6.34 -14.77
N ASP A 84 -8.14 5.90 -15.21
CA ASP A 84 -9.27 6.80 -15.50
C ASP A 84 -10.00 7.25 -14.24
N HIS A 85 -9.82 6.55 -13.12
CA HIS A 85 -10.49 6.83 -11.85
C HIS A 85 -9.74 7.79 -10.95
N VAL A 86 -8.40 7.79 -10.96
CA VAL A 86 -7.56 8.57 -10.03
C VAL A 86 -6.37 9.20 -10.73
N ARG A 87 -6.08 10.46 -10.38
CA ARG A 87 -4.89 11.19 -10.83
C ARG A 87 -3.95 11.49 -9.67
N ARG A 88 -2.68 11.79 -10.00
CA ARG A 88 -1.71 12.31 -9.03
C ARG A 88 -2.25 13.59 -8.41
N GLY A 89 -2.10 13.73 -7.11
CA GLY A 89 -2.56 14.87 -6.33
C GLY A 89 -4.01 14.78 -5.86
N GLU A 90 -4.81 13.81 -6.30
CA GLU A 90 -6.18 13.65 -5.83
C GLU A 90 -6.25 12.93 -4.48
N SER A 91 -7.27 13.23 -3.70
CA SER A 91 -7.53 12.58 -2.41
C SER A 91 -8.45 11.37 -2.60
N VAL A 92 -8.08 10.26 -1.97
CA VAL A 92 -8.83 9.01 -2.02
C VAL A 92 -9.11 8.46 -0.62
N THR A 93 -10.22 7.73 -0.51
CA THR A 93 -10.53 6.85 0.62
C THR A 93 -10.46 5.41 0.13
N VAL A 94 -9.70 4.58 0.84
CA VAL A 94 -9.38 3.21 0.45
C VAL A 94 -9.93 2.25 1.49
N GLN A 95 -10.60 1.19 1.02
CA GLN A 95 -10.97 0.05 1.85
C GLN A 95 -10.29 -1.19 1.30
N GLY A 96 -9.68 -1.95 2.21
CA GLY A 96 -8.84 -3.06 1.82
C GLY A 96 -8.29 -3.84 3.00
N ARG A 97 -7.55 -4.90 2.65
CA ARG A 97 -6.79 -5.69 3.63
C ARG A 97 -5.38 -5.14 3.72
N VAL A 98 -5.02 -4.63 4.89
CA VAL A 98 -3.66 -4.18 5.21
C VAL A 98 -2.70 -5.38 5.24
N SER A 99 -1.51 -5.20 4.68
CA SER A 99 -0.46 -6.20 4.69
C SER A 99 0.13 -6.36 6.10
N HIS A 100 0.85 -7.46 6.31
CA HIS A 100 1.50 -7.70 7.60
C HIS A 100 2.58 -6.66 7.94
N SER A 101 3.18 -6.01 6.94
CA SER A 101 4.15 -4.93 7.14
C SER A 101 3.50 -3.57 7.43
N GLY A 102 2.18 -3.43 7.26
CA GLY A 102 1.48 -2.15 7.37
C GLY A 102 1.74 -1.17 6.22
N GLN A 103 2.71 -1.44 5.35
CA GLN A 103 3.10 -0.55 4.24
C GLN A 103 2.19 -0.65 3.02
N GLU A 104 1.48 -1.77 2.87
CA GLU A 104 0.63 -2.03 1.71
C GLU A 104 -0.81 -2.29 2.15
N VAL A 105 -1.79 -1.82 1.37
CA VAL A 105 -3.19 -2.25 1.48
C VAL A 105 -3.63 -2.86 0.15
N LYS A 106 -4.15 -4.08 0.18
CA LYS A 106 -4.82 -4.67 -0.98
C LYS A 106 -6.26 -4.16 -1.00
N ALA A 107 -6.50 -3.15 -1.83
CA ALA A 107 -7.79 -2.49 -1.90
C ALA A 107 -8.82 -3.33 -2.65
N TRP A 108 -10.03 -3.37 -2.14
CA TRP A 108 -11.21 -3.79 -2.90
C TRP A 108 -12.12 -2.61 -3.24
N SER A 109 -11.88 -1.43 -2.65
CA SER A 109 -12.58 -0.21 -3.02
C SER A 109 -11.70 1.01 -2.90
N ILE A 110 -11.79 1.90 -3.90
CA ILE A 110 -11.14 3.20 -3.93
C ILE A 110 -12.21 4.25 -4.25
N HIS A 111 -12.47 5.15 -3.31
CA HIS A 111 -13.36 6.29 -3.49
C HIS A 111 -12.54 7.54 -3.75
N ASN A 112 -12.75 8.15 -4.91
CA ASN A 112 -12.10 9.40 -5.26
C ASN A 112 -12.95 10.56 -4.71
N LEU A 113 -12.35 11.37 -3.83
CA LEU A 113 -13.06 12.45 -3.15
C LEU A 113 -13.26 13.67 -4.05
N ALA A 114 -12.45 13.85 -5.10
CA ALA A 114 -12.59 14.95 -6.04
C ALA A 114 -13.75 14.71 -7.02
N SER A 115 -13.88 13.48 -7.53
CA SER A 115 -14.96 13.13 -8.47
C SER A 115 -16.20 12.53 -7.82
N GLY A 116 -16.13 12.15 -6.54
CA GLY A 116 -17.18 11.43 -5.82
C GLY A 116 -17.36 9.97 -6.25
N ARG A 117 -16.65 9.50 -7.29
CA ARG A 117 -16.79 8.16 -7.87
C ARG A 117 -16.12 7.10 -7.01
N ARG A 118 -16.67 5.89 -7.01
CA ARG A 118 -16.08 4.72 -6.36
C ARG A 118 -15.71 3.64 -7.38
N LEU A 119 -14.49 3.12 -7.28
CA LEU A 119 -13.99 1.99 -8.07
C LEU A 119 -13.95 0.77 -7.15
N ILE A 120 -14.59 -0.31 -7.58
CA ILE A 120 -14.65 -1.58 -6.85
C ILE A 120 -13.76 -2.58 -7.58
N ALA A 121 -12.97 -3.35 -6.82
CA ALA A 121 -12.13 -4.39 -7.40
C ALA A 121 -12.99 -5.56 -7.87
N GLU A 122 -12.76 -5.97 -9.10
CA GLU A 122 -13.41 -7.13 -9.71
C GLU A 122 -12.52 -8.36 -9.63
N ALA A 123 -13.15 -9.53 -9.60
CA ALA A 123 -12.44 -10.78 -9.74
C ALA A 123 -11.83 -10.84 -11.15
N LYS A 124 -10.65 -11.48 -11.24
CA LYS A 124 -10.01 -11.69 -12.53
C LYS A 124 -10.98 -12.48 -13.44
N PRO A 125 -11.21 -12.06 -14.69
CA PRO A 125 -12.05 -12.81 -15.62
C PRO A 125 -11.58 -14.26 -15.78
N TRP A 126 -12.56 -15.17 -15.83
CA TRP A 126 -12.28 -16.56 -16.17
C TRP A 126 -11.70 -16.66 -17.57
N GLY A 127 -10.69 -17.52 -17.76
CA GLY A 127 -10.06 -17.74 -19.07
C GLY A 127 -8.94 -16.76 -19.45
N ASP A 128 -8.66 -15.71 -18.67
CA ASP A 128 -7.49 -14.85 -18.87
C ASP A 128 -6.20 -15.57 -18.38
N LEU A 129 -5.76 -16.55 -19.18
CA LEU A 129 -4.50 -17.26 -18.99
C LEU A 129 -3.37 -16.40 -19.54
N LYS A 130 -2.79 -15.58 -18.67
CA LYS A 130 -1.54 -14.89 -18.99
C LYS A 130 -0.41 -15.93 -19.12
N PRO A 131 0.49 -15.78 -20.12
CA PRO A 131 1.66 -16.65 -20.22
C PRO A 131 2.44 -16.68 -18.90
N PRO A 132 3.18 -17.75 -18.62
CA PRO A 132 4.05 -17.83 -17.46
C PRO A 132 4.96 -16.61 -17.33
N LYS A 133 5.32 -16.24 -16.09
CA LYS A 133 6.08 -15.01 -15.82
C LYS A 133 7.39 -14.94 -16.62
N HIS A 134 8.11 -16.05 -16.75
CA HIS A 134 9.38 -16.08 -17.49
C HIS A 134 9.18 -15.77 -18.98
N ILE A 135 8.09 -16.24 -19.60
CA ILE A 135 7.73 -15.89 -20.98
C ILE A 135 7.37 -14.41 -21.08
N ARG A 136 6.52 -13.91 -20.17
CA ARG A 136 6.17 -12.48 -20.14
C ARG A 136 7.38 -11.57 -19.94
N TYR A 137 8.37 -12.03 -19.17
CA TYR A 137 9.60 -11.29 -18.91
C TYR A 137 10.42 -11.08 -20.20
N LEU A 138 10.47 -12.08 -21.08
CA LEU A 138 11.20 -11.97 -22.34
C LEU A 138 10.63 -10.90 -23.27
N ALA A 139 9.33 -10.63 -23.18
CA ALA A 139 8.64 -9.58 -23.93
C ALA A 139 8.89 -8.16 -23.37
N LEU A 140 9.57 -8.02 -22.23
CA LEU A 140 9.86 -6.72 -21.63
C LEU A 140 11.05 -6.04 -22.32
N THR A 141 10.96 -4.72 -22.42
CA THR A 141 11.98 -3.88 -23.07
C THR A 141 13.14 -3.63 -22.10
N PRO A 142 14.39 -3.88 -22.50
CA PRO A 142 15.56 -3.48 -21.72
C PRO A 142 15.58 -1.97 -21.48
N MET A 143 15.84 -1.55 -20.25
CA MET A 143 15.93 -0.13 -19.91
C MET A 143 16.84 0.14 -18.71
N ILE A 144 17.31 1.38 -18.63
CA ILE A 144 18.01 1.92 -17.48
C ILE A 144 17.21 3.11 -16.98
N VAL A 145 16.99 3.16 -15.67
CA VAL A 145 16.32 4.27 -14.99
C VAL A 145 17.25 4.82 -13.92
N ARG A 146 17.28 6.13 -13.77
CA ARG A 146 18.04 6.84 -12.73
C ARG A 146 17.08 7.73 -11.97
N GLY A 147 17.27 7.83 -10.67
CA GLY A 147 16.42 8.66 -9.83
C GLY A 147 16.73 8.53 -8.36
N THR A 148 16.09 9.40 -7.58
CA THR A 148 16.18 9.43 -6.12
C THR A 148 15.12 8.51 -5.53
N VAL A 149 15.47 7.69 -4.55
CA VAL A 149 14.51 6.81 -3.87
C VAL A 149 13.47 7.65 -3.12
N ALA A 150 12.23 7.61 -3.58
CA ALA A 150 11.11 8.28 -2.93
C ALA A 150 10.46 7.41 -1.85
N HIS A 151 10.44 6.08 -2.06
CA HIS A 151 9.87 5.13 -1.11
C HIS A 151 10.43 3.71 -1.30
N VAL A 152 10.41 2.90 -0.24
CA VAL A 152 10.89 1.51 -0.26
C VAL A 152 9.86 0.60 0.41
N LEU A 153 9.42 -0.41 -0.31
CA LEU A 153 8.57 -1.48 0.21
C LEU A 153 9.40 -2.68 0.59
N VAL A 154 9.19 -3.17 1.82
CA VAL A 154 9.87 -4.36 2.32
C VAL A 154 8.96 -5.60 2.31
N GLY A 155 9.58 -6.75 2.11
CA GLY A 155 8.97 -8.06 2.27
C GLY A 155 8.85 -8.46 3.75
N LYS A 156 8.40 -9.69 3.96
CA LYS A 156 8.10 -10.20 5.32
C LYS A 156 9.35 -10.35 6.19
N ARG A 157 10.53 -10.45 5.60
CA ARG A 157 11.81 -10.60 6.31
C ARG A 157 12.59 -9.28 6.37
N GLY A 158 11.95 -8.15 6.07
CA GLY A 158 12.60 -6.84 6.03
C GLY A 158 13.47 -6.60 4.78
N GLU A 159 13.40 -7.50 3.79
CA GLU A 159 14.12 -7.38 2.53
C GLU A 159 13.43 -6.38 1.59
N VAL A 160 14.19 -5.59 0.85
CA VAL A 160 13.68 -4.68 -0.17
C VAL A 160 13.02 -5.49 -1.28
N LYS A 161 11.72 -5.27 -1.47
CA LYS A 161 10.88 -5.90 -2.50
C LYS A 161 10.64 -4.96 -3.67
N THR A 162 10.43 -3.67 -3.39
CA THR A 162 10.15 -2.67 -4.42
C THR A 162 10.73 -1.34 -3.99
N VAL A 163 11.41 -0.67 -4.92
CA VAL A 163 11.91 0.69 -4.77
C VAL A 163 11.05 1.57 -5.67
N ILE A 164 10.55 2.67 -5.14
CA ILE A 164 9.84 3.69 -5.91
C ILE A 164 10.76 4.90 -5.97
N LEU A 165 11.18 5.29 -7.18
CA LEU A 165 11.99 6.48 -7.38
C LEU A 165 11.09 7.72 -7.52
N ASP A 166 11.70 8.89 -7.55
CA ASP A 166 11.11 10.10 -8.09
C ASP A 166 10.54 9.85 -9.50
N GLU A 167 9.60 10.71 -9.91
CA GLU A 167 8.83 10.55 -11.16
C GLU A 167 7.97 9.28 -11.28
N GLY A 168 7.76 8.55 -10.19
CA GLY A 168 6.82 7.41 -10.16
C GLY A 168 7.37 6.15 -10.82
N VAL A 169 8.69 6.02 -10.93
CA VAL A 169 9.32 4.78 -11.41
C VAL A 169 9.18 3.70 -10.32
N THR A 170 8.52 2.60 -10.65
CA THR A 170 8.35 1.46 -9.75
C THR A 170 9.30 0.34 -10.14
N ALA A 171 10.31 0.10 -9.31
CA ALA A 171 11.35 -0.90 -9.53
C ALA A 171 11.16 -2.11 -8.61
N ARG A 172 10.81 -3.26 -9.19
CA ARG A 172 10.62 -4.51 -8.47
C ARG A 172 11.94 -5.28 -8.41
N LEU A 173 12.37 -5.63 -7.20
CA LEU A 173 13.57 -6.44 -7.01
C LEU A 173 13.17 -7.92 -6.98
N PRO A 174 13.70 -8.76 -7.88
CA PRO A 174 13.51 -10.20 -7.81
C PRO A 174 14.22 -10.77 -6.58
N LYS A 175 13.77 -11.95 -6.12
CA LYS A 175 14.26 -12.56 -4.87
C LYS A 175 15.79 -12.73 -4.81
N HIS A 176 16.43 -13.04 -5.94
CA HIS A 176 17.88 -13.21 -6.00
C HIS A 176 18.66 -11.88 -5.87
N LEU A 177 17.97 -10.74 -6.04
CA LEU A 177 18.50 -9.39 -5.77
C LEU A 177 17.91 -8.80 -4.48
N ALA A 178 17.22 -9.58 -3.65
CA ALA A 178 16.69 -9.11 -2.38
C ALA A 178 17.86 -8.60 -1.51
N ARG A 179 17.66 -7.42 -0.92
CA ARG A 179 18.66 -6.74 -0.09
C ARG A 179 18.04 -6.34 1.24
N PRO A 180 18.80 -6.21 2.34
CA PRO A 180 18.28 -5.62 3.57
C PRO A 180 17.81 -4.18 3.34
N PHE A 181 16.77 -3.72 4.04
CA PHE A 181 16.29 -2.33 3.97
C PHE A 181 17.42 -1.30 4.21
N ALA A 182 18.34 -1.57 5.13
CA ALA A 182 19.47 -0.69 5.42
C ALA A 182 20.34 -0.36 4.19
N ALA A 183 20.32 -1.23 3.17
CA ALA A 183 21.11 -1.04 1.94
C ALA A 183 20.49 -0.07 0.93
N ILE A 184 19.17 0.16 0.98
CA ILE A 184 18.48 1.09 0.07
C ILE A 184 17.44 1.87 0.87
N GLN A 185 17.67 3.17 1.04
CA GLN A 185 16.83 4.05 1.85
C GLN A 185 16.27 5.21 1.01
N PRO A 186 15.13 5.80 1.40
CA PRO A 186 14.66 7.06 0.84
C PRO A 186 15.75 8.13 0.83
N GLY A 187 15.85 8.90 -0.25
CA GLY A 187 16.86 9.94 -0.45
C GLY A 187 18.12 9.50 -1.20
N MET A 188 18.41 8.20 -1.28
CA MET A 188 19.55 7.70 -2.06
C MET A 188 19.33 7.86 -3.57
N THR A 189 20.37 8.18 -4.33
CA THR A 189 20.31 8.22 -5.80
C THR A 189 20.82 6.90 -6.39
N LEU A 190 20.01 6.28 -7.25
CA LEU A 190 20.31 4.97 -7.83
C LEU A 190 20.24 5.01 -9.35
N SER A 191 21.04 4.14 -9.99
CA SER A 191 20.85 3.71 -11.38
C SER A 191 20.43 2.24 -11.37
N LEU A 192 19.27 1.94 -11.94
CA LEU A 192 18.72 0.60 -12.02
C LEU A 192 18.68 0.16 -13.48
N SER A 193 19.25 -1.00 -13.80
CA SER A 193 19.10 -1.63 -15.11
C SER A 193 18.26 -2.89 -15.00
N GLY A 194 17.50 -3.18 -16.04
CA GLY A 194 16.65 -4.35 -16.12
C GLY A 194 15.69 -4.25 -17.30
N ARG A 195 14.50 -4.83 -17.15
CA ARG A 195 13.50 -4.86 -18.22
C ARG A 195 12.14 -4.43 -17.73
N GLY A 196 11.38 -3.74 -18.56
CA GLY A 196 10.09 -3.20 -18.15
C GLY A 196 9.30 -2.53 -19.26
N SER A 197 8.43 -1.62 -18.83
CA SER A 197 7.54 -0.85 -19.69
C SER A 197 7.48 0.62 -19.25
N THR A 198 7.34 1.51 -20.24
CA THR A 198 7.03 2.93 -20.02
C THR A 198 5.59 3.20 -20.43
N THR A 199 4.85 3.92 -19.60
CA THR A 199 3.46 4.33 -19.86
C THR A 199 3.33 5.85 -19.68
N ARG A 200 2.15 6.40 -20.00
CA ARG A 200 1.80 7.80 -19.76
C ARG A 200 1.87 8.21 -18.29
N VAL A 201 1.61 7.30 -17.35
CA VAL A 201 1.46 7.62 -15.91
C VAL A 201 2.68 7.25 -15.08
N GLY A 202 3.63 6.53 -15.64
CA GLY A 202 4.84 6.10 -14.95
C GLY A 202 5.58 4.97 -15.68
N LYS A 203 6.61 4.45 -15.02
CA LYS A 203 7.46 3.36 -15.54
C LYS A 203 7.49 2.22 -14.53
N GLY A 204 7.49 1.00 -15.04
CA GLY A 204 7.69 -0.20 -14.24
C GLY A 204 8.89 -0.97 -14.75
N ILE A 205 9.78 -1.39 -13.85
CA ILE A 205 10.99 -2.16 -14.19
C ILE A 205 11.15 -3.35 -13.24
N GLU A 206 11.47 -4.53 -13.79
CA GLU A 206 12.03 -5.64 -13.02
C GLU A 206 13.55 -5.55 -13.09
N VAL A 207 14.16 -5.38 -11.92
CA VAL A 207 15.58 -5.02 -11.80
C VAL A 207 16.46 -6.25 -12.03
N GLU A 208 17.52 -6.07 -12.81
CA GLU A 208 18.60 -7.04 -12.99
C GLU A 208 19.89 -6.56 -12.28
N ARG A 209 20.09 -5.24 -12.18
CA ARG A 209 21.25 -4.64 -11.49
C ARG A 209 20.90 -3.32 -10.81
N VAL A 210 21.49 -3.12 -9.64
CA VAL A 210 21.43 -1.86 -8.87
C VAL A 210 22.84 -1.28 -8.82
N THR A 211 22.98 -0.02 -9.19
CA THR A 211 24.21 0.77 -9.06
C THR A 211 23.91 2.00 -8.20
N TYR A 212 24.70 2.20 -7.15
CA TYR A 212 24.63 3.40 -6.31
C TYR A 212 25.37 4.53 -7.00
N ILE A 213 24.77 5.70 -7.04
CA ILE A 213 25.42 6.91 -7.52
C ILE A 213 25.81 7.66 -6.25
N GLU A 214 27.10 7.73 -5.94
CA GLU A 214 27.58 8.58 -4.85
C GLU A 214 27.26 10.04 -5.18
N GLN A 215 26.86 10.79 -4.14
CA GLN A 215 26.62 12.23 -4.22
C GLN A 215 27.91 13.00 -3.98
#